data_AF-A0A3M7FDN5-F1
#
_entry.id   AF-A0A3M7FDN5-F1
#
_cell.length_a   1.000
_cell.length_b   1.000
_cell.length_c   1.000
_cell.angle_alpha   90.00
_cell.angle_beta   90.00
_cell.angle_gamma   90.00
#
_symmetry.space_group_name_H-M   'P 1'
#
loop_
_entity.id
_entity.type
_entity.pdbx_description
1 polymer ?
#
loop_
_entity_poly.entity_id
_entity_poly.type
_entity_poly.pdbx_seq_one_letter_code
_entity_poly.pdbx_strand_id
1 'polypeptide(L)'
;MANTEFGYVRNFEQLDALPPSNWIVVRIDGRGFTKLCKKYGFQKPNDKRALDLLNASATEVVKQFVDVVLAYGQSDEYSFILHENAGMFERRASKLATSISTAFTAEYCMQWSTFFPDQPLILRDYLSWRQADCHINNLYNTTFWNMVLEGGMSTTEAEHALKGTVSSDKNEILFSRFGINYNNEPLIYRKGTVIFRAYDTESEVNGGSTAGKVPDPTSKSQMEKAKKRKQKARIAVEHVDIIGPSFWEAHPYILGTGAGKGSTE
;
A
#
# COMPACT_ATOMS: atom_id res chain seq x y z
N MET A 1 -34.05 2.43 -10.43
CA MET A 1 -32.72 2.81 -9.88
C MET A 1 -32.22 1.65 -9.04
N ALA A 2 -31.24 0.89 -9.51
CA ALA A 2 -30.88 -0.44 -8.99
C ALA A 2 -30.02 -0.43 -7.71
N ASN A 3 -30.09 0.61 -6.88
CA ASN A 3 -29.24 0.73 -5.67
C ASN A 3 -29.96 1.38 -4.46
N THR A 4 -31.29 1.48 -4.49
CA THR A 4 -32.06 2.09 -3.39
C THR A 4 -32.25 1.15 -2.19
N GLU A 5 -32.29 -0.15 -2.42
CA GLU A 5 -32.51 -1.17 -1.36
C GLU A 5 -31.44 -1.13 -0.26
N PHE A 6 -30.17 -0.89 -0.63
CA PHE A 6 -29.05 -0.81 0.30
C PHE A 6 -28.59 0.62 0.60
N GLY A 7 -29.31 1.65 0.14
CA GLY A 7 -28.90 3.05 0.35
C GLY A 7 -28.78 3.46 1.81
N TYR A 8 -29.53 2.78 2.70
CA TYR A 8 -29.54 3.03 4.15
C TYR A 8 -28.17 2.81 4.81
N VAL A 9 -27.26 2.03 4.21
CA VAL A 9 -25.93 1.75 4.78
C VAL A 9 -25.07 3.02 4.89
N ARG A 10 -25.34 4.05 4.07
CA ARG A 10 -24.66 5.35 4.17
C ARG A 10 -24.95 6.08 5.46
N ASN A 11 -26.08 5.80 6.11
CA ASN A 11 -26.46 6.44 7.37
C ASN A 11 -25.62 5.95 8.56
N PHE A 12 -24.83 4.89 8.39
CA PHE A 12 -23.86 4.43 9.40
C PHE A 12 -22.52 5.18 9.31
N GLU A 13 -22.30 6.00 8.27
CA GLU A 13 -21.12 6.89 8.23
C GLU A 13 -21.23 7.95 9.33
N GLN A 14 -20.19 8.10 10.14
CA GLN A 14 -20.12 9.16 11.12
C GLN A 14 -19.74 10.48 10.45
N LEU A 15 -20.43 11.55 10.85
CA LEU A 15 -20.04 12.92 10.51
C LEU A 15 -18.79 13.28 11.31
N ASP A 16 -17.68 13.51 10.62
CA ASP A 16 -16.35 13.72 11.19
C ASP A 16 -15.79 15.11 10.86
N ALA A 17 -16.67 16.07 10.59
CA ALA A 17 -16.28 17.45 10.30
C ALA A 17 -15.74 18.15 11.56
N LEU A 18 -14.55 18.73 11.45
CA LEU A 18 -13.92 19.48 12.52
C LEU A 18 -14.52 20.90 12.64
N PRO A 19 -14.69 21.44 13.86
CA PRO A 19 -15.28 22.75 14.07
C PRO A 19 -14.58 23.85 13.24
N PRO A 20 -15.32 24.85 12.73
CA PRO A 20 -14.74 25.99 12.02
C PRO A 20 -13.86 26.84 12.96
N SER A 21 -13.01 27.70 12.37
CA SER A 21 -12.15 28.64 13.11
C SER A 21 -11.24 27.97 14.15
N ASN A 22 -10.80 26.75 13.85
CA ASN A 22 -9.83 26.02 14.65
C ASN A 22 -8.67 25.54 13.78
N TRP A 23 -7.46 25.68 14.30
CA TRP A 23 -6.26 25.11 13.71
C TRP A 23 -6.35 23.59 13.68
N ILE A 24 -6.01 22.98 12.55
CA ILE A 24 -6.02 21.53 12.40
C ILE A 24 -4.58 21.07 12.27
N VAL A 25 -4.21 20.04 13.04
CA VAL A 25 -2.91 19.40 12.94
C VAL A 25 -3.09 17.96 12.50
N VAL A 26 -2.46 17.61 11.39
CA VAL A 26 -2.36 16.23 10.92
C VAL A 26 -0.94 15.75 11.15
N ARG A 27 -0.75 14.86 12.13
CA ARG A 27 0.53 14.22 12.41
C ARG A 27 0.59 12.85 11.72
N ILE A 28 1.67 12.62 10.98
CA ILE A 28 2.02 11.33 10.40
C ILE A 28 3.25 10.77 11.11
N ASP A 29 3.32 9.44 11.20
CA ASP A 29 4.37 8.71 11.92
C ASP A 29 4.75 7.45 11.13
N GLY A 30 6.05 7.18 11.04
CA GLY A 30 6.61 6.02 10.37
C GLY A 30 6.25 4.69 11.05
N ARG A 31 5.20 4.03 10.58
CA ARG A 31 4.81 2.71 11.11
C ARG A 31 5.92 1.68 10.94
N GLY A 32 6.55 1.31 12.06
CA GLY A 32 7.62 0.30 12.08
C GLY A 32 8.96 0.80 11.54
N PHE A 33 9.23 2.11 11.61
CA PHE A 33 10.45 2.73 11.08
C PHE A 33 11.74 2.14 11.65
N THR A 34 11.74 1.66 12.89
CA THR A 34 12.87 0.92 13.48
C THR A 34 13.27 -0.31 12.66
N LYS A 35 12.30 -1.05 12.10
CA LYS A 35 12.58 -2.21 11.24
C LYS A 35 13.11 -1.75 9.88
N LEU A 36 12.57 -0.65 9.35
CA LEU A 36 13.05 -0.04 8.11
C LEU A 36 14.52 0.41 8.23
N CYS A 37 14.86 1.12 9.30
CA CYS A 37 16.20 1.58 9.60
C CYS A 37 17.21 0.43 9.64
N LYS A 38 16.84 -0.69 10.27
CA LYS A 38 17.70 -1.88 10.34
C LYS A 38 17.88 -2.54 8.96
N LYS A 39 16.79 -2.65 8.20
CA LYS A 39 16.80 -3.29 6.86
C LYS A 39 17.66 -2.53 5.86
N TYR A 40 17.53 -1.19 5.84
CA TYR A 40 18.22 -0.33 4.90
C TYR A 40 19.52 0.27 5.48
N GLY A 41 19.96 -0.19 6.66
CA GLY A 41 21.25 0.20 7.24
C GLY A 41 21.39 1.71 7.49
N PHE A 42 20.38 2.33 8.09
CA PHE A 42 20.39 3.76 8.38
C PHE A 42 21.49 4.12 9.38
N GLN A 43 22.19 5.22 9.12
CA GLN A 43 23.22 5.74 10.01
C GLN A 43 22.63 6.11 11.39
N LYS A 44 23.42 5.92 12.43
CA LYS A 44 23.06 6.26 13.82
C LYS A 44 24.01 7.34 14.35
N PRO A 45 23.52 8.30 15.16
CA PRO A 45 22.15 8.42 15.67
C PRO A 45 21.13 8.91 14.64
N ASN A 46 21.58 9.63 13.60
CA ASN A 46 20.72 10.23 12.57
C ASN A 46 21.23 9.88 11.17
N ASP A 47 20.32 9.61 10.23
CA ASP A 47 20.66 9.43 8.81
C ASP A 47 20.16 10.63 8.00
N LYS A 48 21.10 11.40 7.44
CA LYS A 48 20.79 12.61 6.68
C LYS A 48 19.96 12.31 5.42
N ARG A 49 20.19 11.17 4.77
CA ARG A 49 19.45 10.78 3.56
C ARG A 49 17.98 10.52 3.88
N ALA A 50 17.73 9.83 5.00
CA ALA A 50 16.38 9.56 5.47
C ALA A 50 15.63 10.85 5.83
N LEU A 51 16.29 11.77 6.53
CA LEU A 51 15.71 13.06 6.89
C LEU A 51 15.46 13.93 5.65
N ASP A 52 16.39 13.95 4.69
CA ASP A 52 16.22 14.69 3.44
C ASP A 52 15.08 14.14 2.59
N LEU A 53 14.92 12.81 2.55
CA LEU A 53 13.78 12.16 1.91
C LEU A 53 12.45 12.56 2.57
N LEU A 54 12.38 12.54 3.91
CA LEU A 54 11.18 12.98 4.64
C LEU A 54 10.87 14.46 4.37
N ASN A 55 11.89 15.32 4.35
CA ASN A 55 11.74 16.74 4.07
C ASN A 55 11.29 17.02 2.64
N ALA A 56 11.84 16.29 1.67
CA ALA A 56 11.46 16.42 0.26
C ALA A 56 10.02 15.92 0.04
N SER A 57 9.63 14.84 0.71
CA SER A 57 8.24 14.34 0.70
C SER A 57 7.27 15.33 1.33
N ALA A 58 7.62 15.91 2.49
CA ALA A 58 6.82 16.93 3.16
C ALA A 58 6.67 18.20 2.31
N THR A 59 7.74 18.59 1.60
CA THR A 59 7.74 19.76 0.72
C THR A 59 6.69 19.63 -0.39
N GLU A 60 6.60 18.46 -1.02
CA GLU A 60 5.60 18.21 -2.06
C GLU A 60 4.17 18.16 -1.48
N VAL A 61 3.98 17.62 -0.27
CA VAL A 61 2.69 17.70 0.44
C VAL A 61 2.27 19.16 0.68
N VAL A 62 3.17 20.01 1.18
CA VAL A 62 2.87 21.43 1.41
C VAL A 62 2.54 22.16 0.09
N LYS A 63 3.24 21.83 -1.01
CA LYS A 63 2.91 22.38 -2.34
C LYS A 63 1.55 21.92 -2.84
N GLN A 64 1.17 20.67 -2.57
CA GLN A 64 -0.10 20.09 -3.02
C GLN A 64 -1.30 20.62 -2.22
N PHE A 65 -1.15 20.80 -0.91
CA PHE A 65 -2.22 21.22 -0.01
C PHE A 65 -2.01 22.67 0.45
N VAL A 66 -2.54 23.62 -0.32
CA VAL A 66 -2.37 25.06 -0.09
C VAL A 66 -2.88 25.57 1.27
N ASP A 67 -3.80 24.84 1.89
CA ASP A 67 -4.33 25.16 3.23
C ASP A 67 -3.33 24.85 4.35
N VAL A 68 -2.26 24.08 4.06
CA VAL A 68 -1.17 23.80 5.00
C VAL A 68 -0.25 25.00 5.05
N VAL A 69 -0.19 25.65 6.22
CA VAL A 69 0.61 26.88 6.41
C VAL A 69 1.95 26.61 7.08
N LEU A 70 2.09 25.48 7.78
CA LEU A 70 3.32 25.09 8.44
C LEU A 70 3.45 23.57 8.44
N ALA A 71 4.66 23.07 8.21
CA ALA A 71 5.01 21.68 8.41
C ALA A 71 6.25 21.60 9.32
N TYR A 72 6.22 20.69 10.29
CA TYR A 72 7.34 20.42 11.19
C TYR A 72 7.64 18.93 11.23
N GLY A 73 8.89 18.55 11.02
CA GLY A 73 9.32 17.15 11.00
C GLY A 73 10.48 16.89 11.94
N GLN A 74 10.45 15.72 12.59
CA GLN A 74 11.52 15.23 13.45
C GLN A 74 11.53 13.70 13.41
N SER A 75 12.74 13.11 13.40
CA SER A 75 12.91 11.65 13.29
C SER A 75 12.15 11.07 12.10
N ASP A 76 11.07 10.35 12.35
CA ASP A 76 10.22 9.62 11.43
C ASP A 76 8.77 10.12 11.44
N GLU A 77 8.53 11.30 12.03
CA GLU A 77 7.23 11.95 12.07
C GLU A 77 7.24 13.33 11.41
N TYR A 78 6.06 13.74 10.93
CA TYR A 78 5.78 15.06 10.38
C TYR A 78 4.41 15.55 10.83
N SER A 79 4.30 16.81 11.21
CA SER A 79 3.05 17.50 11.55
C SER A 79 2.76 18.56 10.50
N PHE A 80 1.58 18.49 9.89
CA PHE A 80 1.07 19.47 8.94
C PHE A 80 -0.04 20.29 9.60
N ILE A 81 0.14 21.60 9.65
CA ILE A 81 -0.77 22.54 10.31
C ILE A 81 -1.57 23.27 9.23
N LEU A 82 -2.88 23.09 9.25
CA LEU A 82 -3.80 23.79 8.37
C LEU A 82 -4.33 25.05 9.07
N HIS A 83 -4.50 26.11 8.29
CA HIS A 83 -5.07 27.37 8.77
C HIS A 83 -6.46 27.16 9.36
N GLU A 84 -6.86 27.97 10.34
CA GLU A 84 -8.18 27.88 10.99
C GLU A 84 -9.37 28.04 10.02
N ASN A 85 -9.13 28.74 8.90
CA ASN A 85 -10.09 28.97 7.82
C ASN A 85 -10.06 27.90 6.71
N ALA A 86 -9.24 26.86 6.84
CA ALA A 86 -9.13 25.79 5.84
C ALA A 86 -10.50 25.15 5.59
N GLY A 87 -10.94 25.16 4.34
CA GLY A 87 -12.22 24.58 3.90
C GLY A 87 -12.08 23.22 3.23
N MET A 88 -10.85 22.75 3.04
CA MET A 88 -10.56 21.50 2.34
C MET A 88 -11.32 20.31 2.91
N PHE A 89 -11.92 19.53 2.00
CA PHE A 89 -12.74 18.35 2.30
C PHE A 89 -13.83 18.58 3.35
N GLU A 90 -14.42 19.78 3.41
CA GLU A 90 -15.42 20.15 4.42
C GLU A 90 -14.93 19.90 5.86
N ARG A 91 -13.60 19.99 6.06
CA ARG A 91 -12.92 19.77 7.33
C ARG A 91 -13.15 18.36 7.91
N ARG A 92 -13.49 17.37 7.07
CA ARG A 92 -13.65 15.98 7.49
C ARG A 92 -12.31 15.38 7.91
N ALA A 93 -12.20 15.02 9.18
CA ALA A 93 -10.97 14.52 9.79
C ALA A 93 -10.39 13.32 9.04
N SER A 94 -11.22 12.35 8.67
CA SER A 94 -10.83 11.16 7.91
C SER A 94 -10.25 11.52 6.54
N LYS A 95 -10.86 12.47 5.83
CA LYS A 95 -10.39 12.90 4.50
C LYS A 95 -9.08 13.66 4.58
N LEU A 96 -8.93 14.55 5.56
CA LEU A 96 -7.68 15.28 5.79
C LEU A 96 -6.54 14.32 6.13
N ALA A 97 -6.75 13.43 7.11
CA ALA A 97 -5.75 12.47 7.55
C ALA A 97 -5.33 11.51 6.43
N THR A 98 -6.30 10.90 5.75
CA THR A 98 -6.02 9.93 4.68
C THR A 98 -5.38 10.57 3.45
N SER A 99 -5.79 11.79 3.07
CA SER A 99 -5.23 12.48 1.90
C SER A 99 -3.78 12.89 2.14
N ILE A 100 -3.47 13.52 3.28
CA ILE A 100 -2.10 13.93 3.63
C ILE A 100 -1.20 12.70 3.81
N SER A 101 -1.66 11.68 4.53
CA SER A 101 -0.89 10.44 4.73
C SER A 101 -0.59 9.71 3.41
N THR A 102 -1.58 9.64 2.51
CA THR A 102 -1.41 8.98 1.20
C THR A 102 -0.46 9.76 0.31
N ALA A 103 -0.61 11.09 0.22
CA ALA A 103 0.27 11.96 -0.55
C ALA A 103 1.72 11.85 -0.05
N PHE A 104 1.93 11.93 1.27
CA PHE A 104 3.26 11.80 1.85
C PHE A 104 3.90 10.44 1.54
N THR A 105 3.12 9.36 1.68
CA THR A 105 3.61 8.00 1.40
C THR A 105 3.98 7.83 -0.08
N ALA A 106 3.17 8.37 -0.98
CA ALA A 106 3.44 8.31 -2.42
C ALA A 106 4.73 9.05 -2.76
N GLU A 107 4.91 10.26 -2.25
CA GLU A 107 6.13 11.06 -2.47
C GLU A 107 7.37 10.39 -1.86
N TYR A 108 7.25 9.83 -0.65
CA TYR A 108 8.32 9.07 -0.01
C TYR A 108 8.79 7.90 -0.87
N CYS A 109 7.86 7.15 -1.47
CA CYS A 109 8.18 6.05 -2.36
C CYS A 109 8.77 6.52 -3.70
N MET A 110 8.22 7.58 -4.29
CA MET A 110 8.66 8.10 -5.59
C MET A 110 10.05 8.72 -5.53
N GLN A 111 10.37 9.41 -4.43
CA GLN A 111 11.64 10.11 -4.26
C GLN A 111 12.72 9.22 -3.64
N TRP A 112 12.38 8.02 -3.16
CA TRP A 112 13.32 7.13 -2.50
C TRP A 112 14.59 6.88 -3.32
N SER A 113 14.47 6.55 -4.62
CA SER A 113 15.62 6.26 -5.48
C SER A 113 16.59 7.44 -5.62
N THR A 114 16.13 8.68 -5.38
CA THR A 114 16.97 9.87 -5.40
C THR A 114 17.86 9.96 -4.16
N PHE A 115 17.36 9.55 -3.00
CA PHE A 115 18.09 9.63 -1.72
C PHE A 115 18.79 8.32 -1.33
N PHE A 116 18.32 7.20 -1.85
CA PHE A 116 18.83 5.85 -1.63
C PHE A 116 19.06 5.13 -2.98
N PRO A 117 19.97 5.62 -3.83
CA PRO A 117 20.18 5.07 -5.17
C PRO A 117 20.67 3.62 -5.16
N ASP A 118 21.51 3.25 -4.18
CA ASP A 118 22.09 1.92 -4.06
C ASP A 118 21.17 0.91 -3.35
N GLN A 119 20.04 1.39 -2.84
CA GLN A 119 19.11 0.60 -2.04
C GLN A 119 17.70 0.80 -2.56
N PRO A 120 17.33 0.26 -3.73
CA PRO A 120 16.00 0.49 -4.30
C PRO A 120 14.92 0.11 -3.28
N LEU A 121 13.95 1.01 -3.05
CA LEU A 121 12.76 0.68 -2.27
C LEU A 121 12.08 -0.45 -3.00
N ILE A 122 12.11 -1.64 -2.40
CA ILE A 122 11.67 -2.82 -3.12
C ILE A 122 10.16 -2.70 -3.25
N LEU A 123 9.65 -2.44 -4.46
CA LEU A 123 8.21 -2.45 -4.80
C LEU A 123 7.50 -3.66 -4.19
N ARG A 124 8.22 -4.80 -4.15
CA ARG A 124 7.82 -6.01 -3.46
C ARG A 124 7.47 -5.81 -1.99
N ASP A 125 8.26 -5.05 -1.22
CA ASP A 125 7.99 -4.79 0.20
C ASP A 125 6.69 -4.02 0.40
N TYR A 126 6.48 -2.97 -0.40
CA TYR A 126 5.26 -2.17 -0.35
C TYR A 126 4.03 -3.03 -0.66
N LEU A 127 4.09 -3.79 -1.75
CA LEU A 127 2.99 -4.68 -2.15
C LEU A 127 2.79 -5.83 -1.17
N SER A 128 3.87 -6.35 -0.57
CA SER A 128 3.82 -7.35 0.50
C SER A 128 3.10 -6.79 1.72
N TRP A 129 3.42 -5.56 2.12
CA TRP A 129 2.74 -4.87 3.22
C TRP A 129 1.25 -4.72 2.93
N ARG A 130 0.88 -4.35 1.70
CA ARG A 130 -0.53 -4.19 1.32
C ARG A 130 -1.30 -5.50 1.31
N GLN A 131 -0.69 -6.58 0.85
CA GLN A 131 -1.33 -7.90 0.90
C GLN A 131 -1.43 -8.44 2.34
N ALA A 132 -0.43 -8.19 3.19
CA ALA A 132 -0.50 -8.55 4.61
C ALA A 132 -1.64 -7.81 5.33
N ASP A 133 -1.84 -6.52 5.03
CA ASP A 133 -2.93 -5.73 5.59
C ASP A 133 -4.31 -6.20 5.10
N CYS A 134 -4.44 -6.57 3.81
CA CYS A 134 -5.64 -7.22 3.27
C CYS A 134 -5.99 -8.49 4.07
N HIS A 135 -5.00 -9.34 4.35
CA HIS A 135 -5.20 -10.56 5.13
C HIS A 135 -5.67 -10.28 6.57
N ILE A 136 -5.04 -9.30 7.25
CA ILE A 136 -5.39 -8.92 8.62
C ILE A 136 -6.80 -8.36 8.69
N ASN A 137 -7.13 -7.41 7.81
CA ASN A 137 -8.44 -6.76 7.79
C ASN A 137 -9.54 -7.75 7.41
N ASN A 138 -9.29 -8.63 6.44
CA ASN A 138 -10.27 -9.64 6.06
C ASN A 138 -10.53 -10.62 7.21
N LEU A 139 -9.49 -11.13 7.88
CA LEU A 139 -9.67 -12.03 9.03
C LEU A 139 -10.46 -11.35 10.15
N TYR A 140 -10.13 -10.09 10.48
CA TYR A 140 -10.88 -9.32 11.47
C TYR A 140 -12.35 -9.16 11.06
N ASN A 141 -12.61 -8.71 9.84
CA ASN A 141 -13.97 -8.45 9.34
C ASN A 141 -14.81 -9.73 9.25
N THR A 142 -14.23 -10.83 8.77
CA THR A 142 -14.90 -12.13 8.71
C THR A 142 -15.29 -12.56 10.13
N THR A 143 -14.39 -12.48 11.11
CA THR A 143 -14.74 -12.82 12.49
C THR A 143 -15.79 -11.87 13.06
N PHE A 144 -15.61 -10.56 12.88
CA PHE A 144 -16.51 -9.53 13.40
C PHE A 144 -17.94 -9.70 12.88
N TRP A 145 -18.12 -9.83 11.56
CA TRP A 145 -19.45 -9.92 10.96
C TRP A 145 -20.13 -11.25 11.25
N ASN A 146 -19.40 -12.37 11.36
CA ASN A 146 -20.00 -13.61 11.83
C ASN A 146 -20.49 -13.51 13.29
N MET A 147 -19.73 -12.82 14.16
CA MET A 147 -20.17 -12.56 15.54
C MET A 147 -21.42 -11.70 15.61
N VAL A 148 -21.56 -10.72 14.72
CA VAL A 148 -22.74 -9.83 14.67
C VAL A 148 -23.95 -10.53 14.04
N LEU A 149 -23.78 -11.12 12.85
CA LEU A 149 -24.88 -11.63 12.04
C LEU A 149 -25.35 -13.02 12.49
N GLU A 150 -24.42 -13.94 12.76
CA GLU A 150 -24.75 -15.30 13.19
C GLU A 150 -24.71 -15.45 14.71
N GLY A 151 -23.79 -14.74 15.37
CA GLY A 151 -23.63 -14.76 16.83
C GLY A 151 -24.61 -13.86 17.59
N GLY A 152 -25.38 -13.01 16.88
CA GLY A 152 -26.37 -12.11 17.47
C GLY A 152 -25.79 -11.00 18.36
N MET A 153 -24.48 -10.74 18.29
CA MET A 153 -23.84 -9.68 19.07
C MET A 153 -24.10 -8.30 18.46
N SER A 154 -24.14 -7.26 19.28
CA SER A 154 -24.06 -5.89 18.77
C SER A 154 -22.65 -5.59 18.22
N THR A 155 -22.55 -4.57 17.37
CA THR A 155 -21.27 -4.13 16.79
C THR A 155 -20.26 -3.74 17.87
N THR A 156 -20.71 -3.06 18.94
CA THR A 156 -19.85 -2.64 20.06
C THR A 156 -19.32 -3.84 20.86
N GLU A 157 -20.17 -4.84 21.09
CA GLU A 157 -19.77 -6.06 21.82
C GLU A 157 -18.78 -6.88 21.01
N ALA A 158 -18.99 -7.02 19.69
CA ALA A 158 -18.08 -7.74 18.81
C ALA A 158 -16.71 -7.04 18.72
N GLU A 159 -16.69 -5.71 18.62
CA GLU A 159 -15.44 -4.94 18.63
C GLU A 159 -14.67 -5.13 19.95
N HIS A 160 -15.38 -5.03 21.07
CA HIS A 160 -14.77 -5.22 22.39
C HIS A 160 -14.23 -6.64 22.58
N ALA A 161 -14.95 -7.66 22.09
CA ALA A 161 -14.53 -9.06 22.16
C ALA A 161 -13.30 -9.35 21.28
N LEU A 162 -13.14 -8.66 20.15
CA LEU A 162 -11.97 -8.80 19.27
C LEU A 162 -10.77 -7.95 19.71
N LYS A 163 -10.96 -7.02 20.64
CA LYS A 163 -9.89 -6.14 21.13
C LYS A 163 -8.80 -6.95 21.82
N GLY A 164 -7.56 -6.79 21.37
CA GLY A 164 -6.38 -7.49 21.93
C GLY A 164 -6.18 -8.93 21.44
N THR A 165 -7.11 -9.48 20.66
CA THR A 165 -6.97 -10.84 20.10
C THR A 165 -5.92 -10.89 18.99
N VAL A 166 -5.20 -12.00 18.88
CA VAL A 166 -4.26 -12.27 17.78
C VAL A 166 -4.94 -13.01 16.61
N SER A 167 -4.19 -13.34 15.56
CA SER A 167 -4.76 -14.04 14.39
C SER A 167 -5.19 -15.47 14.71
N SER A 168 -4.50 -16.18 15.60
CA SER A 168 -4.90 -17.55 16.00
C SER A 168 -6.26 -17.56 16.67
N ASP A 169 -6.49 -16.62 17.60
CA ASP A 169 -7.75 -16.52 18.36
C ASP A 169 -8.94 -16.27 17.42
N LYS A 170 -8.76 -15.40 16.41
CA LYS A 170 -9.80 -15.13 15.39
C LYS A 170 -10.13 -16.35 14.55
N ASN A 171 -9.12 -17.14 14.18
CA ASN A 171 -9.33 -18.41 13.48
C ASN A 171 -10.06 -19.41 14.36
N GLU A 172 -9.73 -19.50 15.64
CA GLU A 172 -10.40 -20.38 16.60
C GLU A 172 -11.86 -19.95 16.84
N ILE A 173 -12.14 -18.65 16.94
CA ILE A 173 -13.50 -18.12 17.04
C ILE A 173 -14.32 -18.54 15.81
N LEU A 174 -13.78 -18.33 14.60
CA LEU A 174 -14.45 -18.72 13.35
C LEU A 174 -14.74 -20.22 13.30
N PHE A 175 -13.77 -21.05 13.66
CA PHE A 175 -13.91 -22.50 13.58
C PHE A 175 -14.85 -23.05 14.65
N SER A 176 -14.62 -22.71 15.92
CA SER A 176 -15.33 -23.31 17.05
C SER A 176 -16.76 -22.79 17.21
N ARG A 177 -17.03 -21.52 16.88
CA ARG A 177 -18.36 -20.93 17.07
C ARG A 177 -19.23 -20.96 15.82
N PHE A 178 -18.62 -20.81 14.65
CA PHE A 178 -19.35 -20.67 13.38
C PHE A 178 -19.08 -21.83 12.42
N GLY A 179 -18.18 -22.76 12.76
CA GLY A 179 -17.82 -23.86 11.86
C GLY A 179 -17.07 -23.41 10.60
N ILE A 180 -16.55 -22.18 10.59
CA ILE A 180 -15.91 -21.59 9.41
C ILE A 180 -14.41 -21.82 9.48
N ASN A 181 -13.88 -22.55 8.50
CA ASN A 181 -12.45 -22.62 8.28
C ASN A 181 -12.02 -21.46 7.38
N TYR A 182 -11.36 -20.45 7.96
CA TYR A 182 -10.90 -19.27 7.22
C TYR A 182 -10.00 -19.62 6.02
N ASN A 183 -9.26 -20.74 6.06
CA ASN A 183 -8.43 -21.15 4.94
C ASN A 183 -9.22 -21.61 3.71
N ASN A 184 -10.52 -21.85 3.85
CA ASN A 184 -11.43 -22.18 2.76
C ASN A 184 -12.13 -20.94 2.17
N GLU A 185 -11.97 -19.76 2.79
CA GLU A 185 -12.50 -18.52 2.24
C GLU A 185 -11.91 -18.24 0.85
N PRO A 186 -12.70 -17.65 -0.07
CA PRO A 186 -12.22 -17.28 -1.40
C PRO A 186 -10.91 -16.50 -1.35
N LEU A 187 -9.97 -16.87 -2.24
CA LEU A 187 -8.65 -16.23 -2.30
C LEU A 187 -8.75 -14.72 -2.56
N ILE A 188 -9.76 -14.27 -3.31
CA ILE A 188 -10.02 -12.85 -3.55
C ILE A 188 -10.18 -12.06 -2.25
N TYR A 189 -10.79 -12.64 -1.22
CA TYR A 189 -10.98 -11.98 0.08
C TYR A 189 -9.70 -12.04 0.94
N ARG A 190 -8.96 -13.15 0.87
CA ARG A 190 -7.75 -13.35 1.70
C ARG A 190 -6.48 -12.75 1.15
N LYS A 191 -6.37 -12.61 -0.18
CA LYS A 191 -5.15 -12.21 -0.89
C LYS A 191 -5.35 -10.96 -1.75
N GLY A 192 -6.60 -10.52 -1.95
CA GLY A 192 -6.93 -9.41 -2.83
C GLY A 192 -6.86 -9.80 -4.31
N THR A 193 -6.70 -8.80 -5.16
CA THR A 193 -6.63 -8.98 -6.63
C THR A 193 -5.35 -8.35 -7.16
N VAL A 194 -4.61 -9.11 -7.96
CA VAL A 194 -3.42 -8.67 -8.67
C VAL A 194 -3.73 -8.64 -10.15
N ILE A 195 -3.51 -7.48 -10.78
CA ILE A 195 -3.75 -7.29 -12.21
C ILE A 195 -2.44 -6.92 -12.88
N PHE A 196 -2.00 -7.73 -13.83
CA PHE A 196 -0.72 -7.53 -14.50
C PHE A 196 -0.77 -7.95 -15.98
N ARG A 197 0.25 -7.54 -16.73
CA ARG A 197 0.38 -7.90 -18.15
C ARG A 197 1.13 -9.22 -18.27
N ALA A 198 0.42 -10.31 -18.53
CA ALA A 198 1.00 -11.60 -18.83
C ALA A 198 1.53 -11.62 -20.28
N TYR A 199 2.80 -11.97 -20.43
CA TYR A 199 3.41 -12.20 -21.73
C TYR A 199 3.50 -13.71 -21.96
N ASP A 200 2.90 -14.21 -23.03
CA ASP A 200 2.98 -15.63 -23.37
C ASP A 200 4.41 -15.96 -23.84
N THR A 201 5.00 -16.99 -23.22
CA THR A 201 6.38 -17.46 -23.46
C THR A 201 6.65 -17.88 -24.91
N GLU A 202 5.62 -18.23 -25.67
CA GLU A 202 5.74 -18.62 -27.09
C GLU A 202 6.14 -17.47 -28.02
N SER A 203 6.05 -16.22 -27.56
CA SER A 203 6.45 -15.05 -28.36
C SER A 203 7.97 -14.82 -28.39
N GLU A 204 8.74 -15.51 -27.54
CA GLU A 204 10.19 -15.29 -27.41
C GLU A 204 11.03 -16.20 -28.34
N VAL A 205 10.45 -17.26 -28.92
CA VAL A 205 11.20 -18.25 -29.72
C VAL A 205 11.59 -17.74 -31.12
N ASN A 206 10.96 -16.66 -31.63
CA ASN A 206 11.30 -16.06 -32.93
C ASN A 206 12.19 -14.81 -32.85
N GLY A 207 12.73 -14.47 -31.67
CA GLY A 207 13.68 -13.39 -31.47
C GLY A 207 15.05 -13.94 -31.10
N GLY A 208 15.84 -14.31 -32.11
CA GLY A 208 17.11 -15.02 -31.96
C GLY A 208 18.01 -14.55 -30.82
N SER A 209 18.63 -15.54 -30.18
CA SER A 209 19.69 -15.44 -29.18
C SER A 209 20.79 -14.46 -29.62
N THR A 210 20.86 -13.30 -28.98
CA THR A 210 22.12 -12.58 -28.84
C THR A 210 22.39 -12.35 -27.36
N ALA A 211 23.11 -13.30 -26.78
CA ALA A 211 23.85 -13.10 -25.56
C ALA A 211 24.84 -11.94 -25.77
N GLY A 212 24.87 -10.99 -24.82
CA GLY A 212 25.92 -9.99 -24.71
C GLY A 212 25.75 -8.72 -25.53
N LYS A 213 24.82 -7.84 -25.13
CA LYS A 213 24.97 -6.37 -25.23
C LYS A 213 23.91 -5.69 -24.37
N VAL A 214 24.34 -4.78 -23.50
CA VAL A 214 23.46 -3.88 -22.74
C VAL A 214 22.66 -3.05 -23.77
N PRO A 215 21.32 -2.99 -23.73
CA PRO A 215 20.57 -2.22 -24.70
C PRO A 215 20.75 -0.72 -24.44
N ASP A 216 21.28 -0.01 -25.42
CA ASP A 216 21.25 1.45 -25.53
C ASP A 216 19.78 1.90 -25.73
N PRO A 217 19.19 2.76 -24.88
CA PRO A 217 17.76 3.05 -24.88
C PRO A 217 17.25 3.95 -26.03
N THR A 218 18.03 4.16 -27.09
CA THR A 218 17.89 5.32 -27.98
C THR A 218 17.36 5.05 -29.39
N SER A 219 16.81 3.88 -29.70
CA SER A 219 16.14 3.64 -30.99
C SER A 219 14.61 3.73 -30.90
N LYS A 220 14.02 4.72 -31.58
CA LYS A 220 12.55 4.87 -31.74
C LYS A 220 11.85 3.57 -32.16
N SER A 221 12.53 2.74 -32.96
CA SER A 221 12.01 1.44 -33.43
C SER A 221 11.89 0.40 -32.30
N GLN A 222 12.81 0.38 -31.34
CA GLN A 222 12.75 -0.54 -30.20
C GLN A 222 11.68 -0.12 -29.19
N MET A 223 11.51 1.19 -28.96
CA MET A 223 10.42 1.72 -28.11
C MET A 223 9.03 1.41 -28.71
N GLU A 224 8.88 1.57 -30.02
CA GLU A 224 7.68 1.18 -30.78
C GLU A 224 7.36 -0.31 -30.62
N LYS A 225 8.37 -1.18 -30.79
CA LYS A 225 8.21 -2.63 -30.62
C LYS A 225 7.83 -3.00 -29.17
N ALA A 226 8.47 -2.40 -28.17
CA ALA A 226 8.14 -2.60 -26.77
C ALA A 226 6.73 -2.13 -26.42
N LYS A 227 6.29 -0.98 -26.98
CA LYS A 227 4.93 -0.47 -26.81
C LYS A 227 3.89 -1.42 -27.43
N LYS A 228 4.14 -1.92 -28.65
CA LYS A 228 3.27 -2.92 -29.30
C LYS A 228 3.21 -4.23 -28.51
N ARG A 229 4.34 -4.69 -27.95
CA ARG A 229 4.38 -5.86 -27.06
C ARG A 229 3.53 -5.66 -25.81
N LYS A 230 3.64 -4.51 -25.14
CA LYS A 230 2.81 -4.16 -23.96
C LYS A 230 1.30 -4.11 -24.30
N GLN A 231 0.95 -3.59 -25.48
CA GLN A 231 -0.44 -3.49 -25.93
C GLN A 231 -1.06 -4.87 -26.26
N LYS A 232 -0.27 -5.79 -26.80
CA LYS A 232 -0.71 -7.15 -27.13
C LYS A 232 -0.71 -8.11 -25.94
N ALA A 233 -0.05 -7.75 -24.84
CA ALA A 233 0.01 -8.59 -23.65
C ALA A 233 -1.39 -8.81 -23.07
N ARG A 234 -1.66 -10.06 -22.67
CA ARG A 234 -2.89 -10.43 -21.99
C ARG A 234 -2.93 -9.76 -20.62
N ILE A 235 -4.07 -9.22 -20.22
CA ILE A 235 -4.27 -8.78 -18.84
C ILE A 235 -4.67 -10.00 -18.02
N ALA A 236 -3.80 -10.41 -17.10
CA ALA A 236 -4.08 -11.43 -16.12
C ALA A 236 -4.67 -10.78 -14.87
N VAL A 237 -5.71 -11.42 -14.31
CA VAL A 237 -6.35 -11.04 -13.05
C VAL A 237 -6.28 -12.28 -12.16
N GLU A 238 -5.53 -12.20 -11.07
CA GLU A 238 -5.20 -13.34 -10.23
C GLU A 238 -5.34 -13.01 -8.73
N HIS A 239 -5.53 -14.04 -7.90
CA HIS A 239 -5.68 -13.96 -6.45
C HIS A 239 -4.58 -14.77 -5.77
N VAL A 240 -3.34 -14.35 -5.96
CA VAL A 240 -2.12 -15.09 -5.58
C VAL A 240 -1.31 -14.37 -4.51
N ASP A 241 -0.42 -15.11 -3.85
CA ASP A 241 0.53 -14.53 -2.90
C ASP A 241 1.65 -13.77 -3.64
N ILE A 242 1.79 -12.48 -3.34
CA ILE A 242 2.84 -11.60 -3.86
C ILE A 242 3.86 -11.21 -2.78
N ILE A 243 3.76 -11.81 -1.60
CA ILE A 243 4.74 -11.68 -0.51
C ILE A 243 5.93 -12.60 -0.80
N GLY A 244 5.63 -13.87 -1.08
CA GLY A 244 6.60 -14.91 -1.42
C GLY A 244 7.35 -14.65 -2.74
N PRO A 245 8.48 -15.33 -2.95
CA PRO A 245 9.33 -15.09 -4.12
C PRO A 245 8.70 -15.59 -5.44
N SER A 246 7.84 -16.62 -5.38
CA SER A 246 7.34 -17.34 -6.55
C SER A 246 6.65 -16.44 -7.59
N PHE A 247 5.84 -15.47 -7.17
CA PHE A 247 5.20 -14.51 -8.09
C PHE A 247 6.25 -13.66 -8.82
N TRP A 248 7.26 -13.20 -8.10
CA TRP A 248 8.30 -12.32 -8.66
C TRP A 248 9.27 -13.06 -9.57
N GLU A 249 9.58 -14.32 -9.23
CA GLU A 249 10.39 -15.21 -10.06
C GLU A 249 9.68 -15.59 -11.36
N ALA A 250 8.35 -15.78 -11.32
CA ALA A 250 7.54 -16.00 -12.51
C ALA A 250 7.38 -14.72 -13.36
N HIS A 251 7.53 -13.54 -12.75
CA HIS A 251 7.27 -12.24 -13.41
C HIS A 251 8.40 -11.21 -13.20
N PRO A 252 9.65 -11.52 -13.58
CA PRO A 252 10.81 -10.68 -13.28
C PRO A 252 10.76 -9.31 -13.98
N TYR A 253 10.02 -9.19 -15.09
CA TYR A 253 9.85 -7.94 -15.82
C TYR A 253 9.09 -6.86 -15.03
N ILE A 254 8.34 -7.22 -13.98
CA ILE A 254 7.58 -6.26 -13.15
C ILE A 254 8.54 -5.39 -12.33
N LEU A 255 9.65 -5.95 -11.85
CA LEU A 255 10.62 -5.24 -11.01
C LEU A 255 11.61 -4.37 -11.81
N GLY A 256 11.53 -4.39 -13.13
CA GLY A 256 12.46 -3.69 -14.02
C GLY A 256 13.82 -4.40 -14.13
N THR A 257 14.44 -4.33 -15.30
CA THR A 257 15.83 -4.82 -15.49
C THR A 257 16.79 -3.87 -14.78
N GLY A 258 17.21 -4.23 -13.56
CA GLY A 258 18.19 -3.45 -12.79
C GLY A 258 18.44 -3.91 -11.35
N ALA A 259 17.65 -4.84 -10.80
CA ALA A 259 17.93 -5.40 -9.47
C ALA A 259 18.97 -6.53 -9.56
N GLY A 260 20.21 -6.16 -9.25
CA GLY A 260 21.39 -6.99 -8.99
C GLY A 260 21.27 -8.51 -9.15
N LYS A 261 21.92 -9.03 -10.19
CA LYS A 261 22.69 -10.27 -10.01
C LYS A 261 23.80 -9.95 -9.00
N GLY A 262 23.51 -10.14 -7.73
CA GLY A 262 24.55 -10.28 -6.70
C GLY A 262 25.30 -11.55 -7.02
N SER A 263 26.55 -11.38 -7.43
CA SER A 263 27.57 -12.43 -7.54
C SER A 263 27.61 -13.24 -6.24
N THR A 264 27.27 -14.51 -6.33
CA THR A 264 27.75 -15.53 -5.40
C THR A 264 29.23 -15.74 -5.66
N GLU A 265 30.06 -15.26 -4.75
CA GLU A 265 31.31 -15.88 -4.30
C GLU A 265 31.48 -15.59 -2.81
#